data_AF-A0A6B3H6S6-F1
#
_entry.id   AF-A0A6B3H6S6-F1
#
_cell.length_a   1.000
_cell.length_b   1.000
_cell.length_c   1.000
_cell.angle_alpha   90.00
_cell.angle_beta   90.00
_cell.angle_gamma   90.00
#
_symmetry.space_group_name_H-M   'P 1'
#
loop_
_entity.id
_entity.type
_entity.pdbx_description
1 polymer ?
#
loop_
_entity_poly.entity_id
_entity_poly.type
_entity_poly.pdbx_seq_one_letter_code
_entity_poly.pdbx_strand_id
1 'polypeptide(L)'
;MTEAPPASPASPPPSRLRALLPDLSPWRSSPDFRLLWIQGLITYFGSFMALIALPLQIKHLTGSPLAVGAMGAVELVPLVVFGLYGGALADSVDRRRVILLTEAGLGVLAAILLVNALLPEPLLWPLYVV
;
A
#
# COMPACT_ATOMS: atom_id res chain seq x y z
N MET A 1 -35.76 14.86 -55.86
CA MET A 1 -34.33 14.48 -55.85
C MET A 1 -33.84 14.72 -54.44
N THR A 2 -33.87 13.68 -53.60
CA THR A 2 -33.48 13.76 -52.19
C THR A 2 -32.02 13.35 -52.09
N GLU A 3 -31.13 14.33 -51.94
CA GLU A 3 -29.69 14.09 -51.79
C GLU A 3 -29.44 13.50 -50.39
N ALA A 4 -28.89 12.29 -50.36
CA ALA A 4 -28.55 11.62 -49.11
C ALA A 4 -27.36 12.34 -48.44
N PRO A 5 -27.34 12.49 -47.11
CA PRO A 5 -26.27 13.18 -46.41
C PRO A 5 -24.91 12.46 -46.62
N PRO A 6 -23.80 13.21 -46.77
CA PRO A 6 -22.49 12.63 -47.01
C PRO A 6 -22.07 11.76 -45.81
N ALA A 7 -21.62 10.54 -46.11
CA ALA A 7 -21.12 9.59 -45.13
C ALA A 7 -19.96 10.22 -44.33
N SER A 8 -20.06 10.21 -43.00
CA SER A 8 -18.99 10.70 -42.13
C SER A 8 -17.71 9.89 -42.34
N PRO A 9 -16.52 10.53 -42.36
CA PRO A 9 -15.26 9.82 -42.57
C PRO A 9 -15.01 8.83 -41.42
N ALA A 10 -14.74 7.57 -41.78
CA ALA A 10 -14.37 6.52 -40.84
C ALA A 10 -13.09 6.91 -40.08
N SER A 11 -13.14 6.84 -38.75
CA SER A 11 -11.97 7.08 -37.89
C SER A 11 -10.85 6.09 -38.22
N PRO A 12 -9.58 6.54 -38.36
CA PRO A 12 -8.48 5.66 -38.73
C PRO A 12 -8.27 4.58 -37.65
N PRO A 13 -7.88 3.35 -38.04
CA PRO A 13 -7.66 2.26 -37.10
C PRO A 13 -6.52 2.63 -36.12
N PRO A 14 -6.65 2.30 -34.82
CA PRO A 14 -5.61 2.59 -33.85
C PRO A 14 -4.31 1.91 -34.26
N SER A 15 -3.20 2.66 -34.21
CA SER A 15 -1.88 2.12 -34.54
C SER A 15 -1.54 0.97 -33.59
N ARG A 16 -1.05 -0.16 -34.13
CA ARG A 16 -0.70 -1.37 -33.35
C ARG A 16 0.26 -1.09 -32.19
N LEU A 17 1.05 -0.02 -32.28
CA LEU A 17 1.92 0.46 -31.21
C LEU A 17 1.17 1.01 -30.00
N ARG A 18 0.02 1.67 -30.18
CA ARG A 18 -0.82 2.14 -29.06
C ARG A 18 -1.50 1.00 -28.30
N ALA A 19 -1.76 -0.13 -28.96
CA ALA A 19 -2.32 -1.31 -28.31
C ALA A 19 -1.34 -2.00 -27.35
N LEU A 20 -0.04 -1.72 -27.47
CA LEU A 20 1.01 -2.26 -26.60
C LEU A 20 1.40 -1.31 -25.46
N LEU A 21 0.96 -0.05 -25.50
CA LEU A 21 1.26 0.93 -24.45
C LEU A 21 0.22 0.86 -23.33
N PRO A 22 0.64 0.91 -22.04
CA PRO A 22 -0.29 0.98 -20.92
C PRO A 22 -1.20 2.20 -21.07
N ASP A 23 -2.50 2.02 -20.85
CA ASP A 23 -3.45 3.13 -20.87
C ASP A 23 -3.25 4.01 -19.62
N LEU A 24 -2.70 5.21 -19.83
CA LEU A 24 -2.50 6.22 -18.78
C LEU A 24 -3.73 7.13 -18.61
N SER A 25 -4.82 6.87 -19.34
CA SER A 25 -6.08 7.61 -19.22
C SER A 25 -6.59 7.67 -17.76
N PRO A 26 -6.55 6.60 -16.94
CA PRO A 26 -7.03 6.66 -15.55
C PRO A 26 -6.26 7.68 -14.70
N TRP A 27 -4.97 7.86 -14.97
CA TRP A 27 -4.14 8.85 -14.26
C TRP A 27 -4.54 10.29 -14.57
N ARG A 28 -5.06 10.56 -15.77
CA ARG A 28 -5.46 11.92 -16.19
C ARG A 28 -6.94 12.21 -15.94
N SER A 29 -7.78 11.18 -15.99
CA SER A 29 -9.25 11.32 -15.93
C SER A 29 -9.82 11.23 -14.53
N SER A 30 -9.17 10.53 -13.59
CA SER A 30 -9.71 10.31 -12.23
C SER A 30 -8.81 10.90 -11.14
N PRO A 31 -9.30 11.88 -10.35
CA PRO A 31 -8.55 12.39 -9.19
C PRO A 31 -8.41 11.34 -8.08
N ASP A 32 -9.43 10.49 -7.88
CA ASP A 32 -9.42 9.43 -6.87
C ASP A 32 -8.36 8.38 -7.18
N PHE A 33 -8.18 8.03 -8.46
CA PHE A 33 -7.13 7.10 -8.88
C PHE A 33 -5.74 7.63 -8.60
N ARG A 34 -5.50 8.92 -8.87
CA ARG A 34 -4.22 9.58 -8.56
C ARG A 34 -3.94 9.57 -7.06
N LEU A 35 -4.94 9.86 -6.24
CA LEU A 35 -4.80 9.84 -4.78
C LEU A 35 -4.45 8.43 -4.29
N LEU A 36 -5.16 7.41 -4.77
CA LEU A 36 -4.90 6.00 -4.43
C LEU A 36 -3.47 5.59 -4.82
N TRP A 37 -2.99 6.03 -5.99
CA TRP A 37 -1.64 5.72 -6.44
C TRP A 37 -0.55 6.43 -5.64
N ILE A 38 -0.73 7.72 -5.36
CA ILE A 38 0.25 8.52 -4.60
C ILE A 38 0.34 8.00 -3.16
N GLN A 39 -0.80 7.74 -2.50
CA GLN A 39 -0.76 7.14 -1.17
C GLN A 39 -0.08 5.78 -1.20
N GLY A 40 -0.40 4.94 -2.18
CA GLY A 40 0.14 3.60 -2.28
C GLY A 40 1.66 3.63 -2.45
N LEU A 41 2.17 4.57 -3.24
CA LEU A 41 3.61 4.77 -3.40
C LEU A 41 4.29 5.12 -2.07
N ILE A 42 3.71 6.06 -1.31
CA ILE A 42 4.25 6.50 -0.01
C ILE A 42 4.22 5.33 0.99
N THR A 43 3.08 4.64 1.08
CA THR A 43 2.87 3.51 1.99
C THR A 43 3.83 2.35 1.66
N TYR A 44 3.99 1.99 0.38
CA TYR A 44 4.95 0.96 -0.02
C TYR A 44 6.39 1.34 0.30
N PHE A 45 6.77 2.59 0.03
CA PHE A 45 8.11 3.06 0.32
C PHE A 45 8.41 3.02 1.83
N GLY A 46 7.49 3.53 2.66
CA GLY A 46 7.61 3.48 4.12
C GLY A 46 7.67 2.05 4.66
N SER A 47 6.85 1.16 4.13
CA SER A 47 6.85 -0.26 4.51
C SER A 47 8.17 -0.94 4.17
N PHE A 48 8.77 -0.63 3.02
CA PHE A 48 10.07 -1.17 2.64
C PHE A 48 11.20 -0.68 3.54
N MET A 49 11.14 0.59 3.97
CA MET A 49 12.06 1.12 4.96
C MET A 49 11.89 0.43 6.32
N ALA A 50 10.66 0.21 6.79
CA ALA A 50 10.38 -0.47 8.06
C ALA A 50 10.87 -1.93 8.04
N LEU A 51 10.68 -2.63 6.92
CA LEU A 51 11.15 -4.01 6.71
C LEU A 51 12.66 -4.17 6.96
N ILE A 52 13.45 -3.13 6.66
CA ILE A 52 14.90 -3.13 6.86
C ILE A 52 15.26 -2.53 8.23
N ALA A 53 14.62 -1.44 8.62
CA ALA A 53 14.95 -0.67 9.81
C ALA A 53 14.63 -1.43 11.11
N LEU A 54 13.46 -2.09 11.20
CA LEU A 54 13.01 -2.75 12.43
C LEU A 54 13.93 -3.94 12.83
N PRO A 55 14.30 -4.87 11.92
CA PRO A 55 15.26 -5.92 12.24
C PRO A 55 16.63 -5.38 12.69
N LEU A 56 17.11 -4.31 12.03
CA LEU A 56 18.37 -3.68 12.39
C LEU A 56 18.30 -3.03 13.78
N GLN A 57 17.19 -2.38 14.10
CA GLN A 57 16.98 -1.77 15.41
C GLN A 57 16.90 -2.82 16.52
N ILE A 58 16.15 -3.90 16.32
CA ILE A 58 16.08 -5.03 17.27
C ILE A 58 17.47 -5.63 17.47
N LYS A 59 18.23 -5.85 16.39
CA LYS A 59 19.59 -6.36 16.48
C LYS A 59 20.51 -5.42 17.27
N HIS A 60 20.39 -4.12 17.06
CA HIS A 60 21.20 -3.13 17.77
C HIS A 60 20.89 -3.10 19.27
N LEU A 61 19.61 -3.19 19.65
CA LEU A 61 19.17 -3.17 21.05
C LEU A 61 19.45 -4.48 21.79
N THR A 62 19.30 -5.64 21.13
CA THR A 62 19.36 -6.95 21.79
C THR A 62 20.67 -7.71 21.56
N GLY A 63 21.41 -7.39 20.49
CA GLY A 63 22.59 -8.15 20.05
C GLY A 63 22.29 -9.58 19.57
N SER A 64 21.02 -10.01 19.53
CA SER A 64 20.63 -11.41 19.35
C SER A 64 19.93 -11.66 17.99
N PRO A 65 20.46 -12.56 17.14
CA PRO A 65 19.77 -12.98 15.92
C PRO A 65 18.44 -13.68 16.20
N LEU A 66 18.30 -14.36 17.35
CA LEU A 66 17.04 -15.01 17.73
C LEU A 66 15.92 -14.01 17.99
N ALA A 67 16.24 -12.85 18.56
CA ALA A 67 15.26 -11.78 18.78
C ALA A 67 14.72 -11.24 17.45
N VAL A 68 15.60 -11.06 16.46
CA VAL A 68 15.19 -10.67 15.11
C VAL A 68 14.32 -11.75 14.46
N GLY A 69 14.65 -13.04 14.63
CA GLY A 69 13.82 -14.14 14.14
C GLY A 69 12.45 -14.21 14.81
N ALA A 70 12.37 -13.90 16.10
CA ALA A 70 11.11 -13.83 16.84
C ALA A 70 10.17 -12.74 16.30
N MET A 71 10.72 -11.63 15.79
CA MET A 71 9.92 -10.58 15.14
C MET A 71 9.13 -11.14 13.96
N GLY A 72 9.81 -11.87 13.07
CA GLY A 72 9.14 -12.53 11.94
C GLY A 72 8.09 -13.55 12.36
N ALA A 73 8.27 -14.24 13.50
CA ALA A 73 7.25 -15.14 14.04
C ALA A 73 6.00 -14.38 14.52
N VAL A 74 6.17 -13.18 15.08
CA VAL A 74 5.04 -12.33 15.50
C VAL A 74 4.27 -11.81 14.28
N GLU A 75 4.94 -11.45 13.19
CA GLU A 75 4.30 -11.01 11.93
C GLU A 75 3.37 -12.06 11.31
N LEU A 76 3.60 -13.35 11.59
CA LEU A 76 2.71 -14.42 11.13
C LEU A 76 1.32 -14.33 11.76
N VAL A 77 1.19 -13.80 12.97
CA VAL A 77 -0.10 -13.69 13.67
C VAL A 77 -1.08 -12.80 12.90
N PRO A 78 -0.77 -11.53 12.61
CA PRO A 78 -1.67 -10.70 11.81
C PRO A 78 -1.81 -11.25 10.39
N LEU A 79 -0.77 -11.83 9.78
CA LEU A 79 -0.87 -12.44 8.44
C LEU A 79 -1.91 -13.56 8.40
N VAL A 80 -1.93 -14.46 9.38
CA VAL A 80 -2.90 -15.56 9.45
C VAL A 80 -4.30 -15.03 9.77
N VAL A 81 -4.42 -14.11 10.73
CA VAL A 81 -5.71 -13.53 11.12
C VAL A 81 -6.35 -12.77 9.95
N PHE A 82 -5.63 -11.83 9.35
CA PHE A 82 -6.13 -11.06 8.22
C PHE A 82 -6.15 -11.86 6.91
N GLY A 83 -5.32 -12.87 6.74
CA GLY A 83 -5.39 -13.78 5.59
C GLY A 83 -6.67 -14.62 5.59
N LEU A 84 -7.12 -15.08 6.77
CA LEU A 84 -8.33 -15.89 6.91
C LEU A 84 -9.61 -15.03 6.89
N TYR A 85 -9.63 -13.90 7.59
CA TYR A 85 -10.83 -13.08 7.76
C TYR A 85 -10.89 -11.85 6.84
N GLY A 86 -9.75 -11.41 6.30
CA GLY A 86 -9.64 -10.15 5.58
C GLY A 86 -10.40 -10.13 4.26
N GLY A 87 -10.50 -11.26 3.55
CA GLY A 87 -11.27 -11.35 2.30
C GLY A 87 -12.77 -11.12 2.53
N ALA A 88 -13.34 -11.84 3.51
CA ALA A 88 -14.74 -11.68 3.88
C ALA A 88 -15.03 -10.25 4.40
N LEU A 89 -14.09 -9.66 5.14
CA LEU A 89 -14.21 -8.27 5.59
C LEU A 89 -14.12 -7.26 4.44
N ALA A 90 -13.23 -7.48 3.48
CA ALA A 90 -13.03 -6.60 2.33
C ALA A 90 -14.21 -6.63 1.33
N ASP A 91 -14.91 -7.75 1.25
CA ASP A 91 -16.08 -7.90 0.37
C ASP A 91 -17.38 -7.40 1.00
N SER A 92 -17.47 -7.34 2.34
CA SER A 92 -18.68 -6.93 3.06
C SER A 92 -18.72 -5.45 3.43
N VAL A 93 -17.58 -4.75 3.41
CA VAL A 93 -17.46 -3.34 3.84
C VAL A 93 -17.14 -2.43 2.64
N ASP A 94 -17.57 -1.17 2.71
CA ASP A 94 -17.18 -0.15 1.75
C ASP A 94 -15.65 -0.04 1.62
N ARG A 95 -15.12 -0.36 0.44
CA ARG A 95 -13.69 -0.36 0.11
C ARG A 95 -13.01 0.95 0.48
N ARG A 96 -13.67 2.09 0.30
CA ARG A 96 -13.09 3.40 0.63
C ARG A 96 -12.85 3.53 2.13
N ARG A 97 -13.79 3.04 2.95
CA ARG A 97 -13.66 3.08 4.41
C ARG A 97 -12.57 2.13 4.89
N VAL A 98 -12.48 0.94 4.31
CA VAL A 98 -11.42 -0.02 4.63
C VAL A 98 -10.05 0.62 4.39
N ILE A 99 -9.82 1.19 3.21
CA ILE A 99 -8.56 1.85 2.86
C ILE A 99 -8.24 2.98 3.85
N LEU A 100 -9.20 3.87 4.14
CA LEU A 100 -8.96 4.99 5.05
C LEU A 100 -8.63 4.52 6.48
N LEU A 101 -9.31 3.49 6.98
CA LEU A 101 -9.07 2.96 8.33
C LEU A 101 -7.71 2.25 8.42
N THR A 102 -7.33 1.48 7.40
CA THR A 102 -6.02 0.79 7.39
C THR A 102 -4.86 1.78 7.26
N GLU A 103 -4.98 2.77 6.39
CA GLU A 103 -3.95 3.81 6.22
C GLU A 103 -3.84 4.69 7.47
N ALA A 104 -4.96 5.04 8.11
CA ALA A 104 -4.94 5.74 9.39
C ALA A 104 -4.29 4.90 10.50
N GLY A 105 -4.60 3.61 10.58
CA GLY A 105 -3.97 2.68 11.50
C GLY A 105 -2.46 2.59 11.30
N LEU A 106 -2.02 2.46 10.04
CA LEU A 106 -0.62 2.46 9.68
C LEU A 106 0.08 3.77 10.09
N GLY A 107 -0.56 4.92 9.86
CA GLY A 107 -0.05 6.22 10.29
C GLY A 107 0.12 6.34 11.79
N VAL A 108 -0.82 5.79 12.58
CA VAL A 108 -0.73 5.74 14.04
C VAL A 108 0.43 4.86 14.49
N LEU A 109 0.59 3.66 13.92
CA LEU A 109 1.69 2.75 14.25
C LEU A 109 3.05 3.36 13.87
N ALA A 110 3.15 4.02 12.72
CA ALA A 110 4.36 4.75 12.32
C ALA A 110 4.69 5.90 13.28
N ALA A 111 3.68 6.64 13.76
CA ALA A 111 3.87 7.67 14.77
C ALA A 111 4.35 7.09 16.12
N ILE A 112 3.84 5.93 16.53
CA ILE A 112 4.31 5.21 17.72
C ILE A 112 5.80 4.84 17.57
N LEU A 113 6.20 4.28 16.42
CA LEU A 113 7.60 3.97 16.15
C LEU A 113 8.49 5.21 16.15
N LEU A 114 8.02 6.31 15.55
CA LEU A 114 8.75 7.58 15.53
C LEU A 114 8.98 8.09 16.95
N VAL A 115 7.94 8.13 17.79
CA VAL A 115 8.06 8.55 19.18
C VAL A 115 9.02 7.64 19.94
N ASN A 116 8.91 6.31 19.76
CA ASN A 116 9.81 5.35 20.40
C ASN A 116 11.28 5.53 19.99
N ALA A 117 11.53 5.86 18.71
CA ALA A 117 12.88 6.11 18.20
C ALA A 117 13.49 7.43 18.71
N LEU A 118 12.67 8.41 19.09
CA LEU A 118 13.11 9.69 19.65
C LEU A 118 13.37 9.62 21.17
N LEU A 119 13.00 8.52 21.84
CA LEU A 119 13.30 8.33 23.25
C LEU A 119 14.81 8.15 23.48
N PRO A 120 15.35 8.62 24.62
CA PRO A 120 16.76 8.40 24.98
C PRO A 120 17.12 6.92 25.06
N GLU A 121 16.18 6.10 25.53
CA GLU A 121 16.29 4.64 25.64
C GLU A 121 15.10 4.01 24.90
N PRO A 122 15.27 3.62 23.62
CA PRO A 122 14.19 3.06 22.82
C PRO A 122 13.67 1.75 23.40
N LEU A 123 12.34 1.62 23.50
CA LEU A 123 11.73 0.40 24.00
C LEU A 123 11.71 -0.67 22.90
N LEU A 124 11.89 -1.92 23.31
CA LEU A 124 11.94 -3.06 22.40
C LEU A 124 10.53 -3.52 22.00
N TRP A 125 9.55 -3.47 22.91
CA TRP A 125 8.21 -4.03 22.69
C TRP A 125 7.45 -3.41 21.51
N PRO A 126 7.52 -2.10 21.20
CA PRO A 126 6.77 -1.54 20.07
C PRO A 126 7.23 -2.10 18.72
N LEU A 127 8.51 -2.54 18.63
CA LEU A 127 9.07 -3.12 17.42
C LEU A 127 8.48 -4.50 17.08
N TYR A 128 7.82 -5.16 18.03
CA TYR A 128 7.12 -6.44 17.82
C TYR A 128 5.62 -6.27 17.58
N VAL A 129 5.04 -5.12 17.97
CA VAL A 129 3.58 -4.91 17.94
C VAL A 129 3.13 -4.19 16.66
N VAL A 130 4.00 -3.37 16.09
CA VAL A 130 3.74 -2.56 14.89
C VAL A 130 3.84 -3.39 13.62
#